data_AF-A7TBX2-F1
#
_entry.id   AF-A7TBX2-F1
#
_cell.length_a   1.000
_cell.length_b   1.000
_cell.length_c   1.000
_cell.angle_alpha   90.00
_cell.angle_beta   90.00
_cell.angle_gamma   90.00
#
_symmetry.space_group_name_H-M   'P 1'
#
loop_
_entity.id
_entity.type
_entity.pdbx_description
1 polymer ?
#
loop_
_entity_poly.entity_id
_entity_poly.type
_entity_poly.pdbx_seq_one_letter_code
_entity_poly.pdbx_strand_id
1 'polypeptide(L)'
;MDDKPKESDDDANGRSGKSLLFQGVDKLNRNRFLIDGKNKSITQDRHIFHGLYDTNDYIQIDDADKYLEFKFFYTKITNSIIVNPKNAQPYEIPFEEAPKIAYITNYGMPNMTGSDYGRILFVSFSDYYHAKTEHYREERKPSHDFDGKDLFQGWETKQWNIFYNFMLQCCQLYLQHRGSEFQAPQDNITINNLRAGMGDNFEEWANSYFHADNLDRKIPRKELMDDYSDYVGGKSAKSSQAFKKALQSFCKIHNYKLNPVEAQGKDGRIKDNVFDIKKQKNTTVECFYVQSQEIVAAATIEEENTPKIDLFNTKVQDDLPF
;
A
#
# COMPACT_ATOMS: atom_id res chain seq x y z
N MET A 1 1.38 8.57 14.59
CA MET A 1 0.65 8.69 13.31
C MET A 1 -0.51 7.72 13.34
N ASP A 2 -1.66 8.12 12.80
CA ASP A 2 -2.95 7.45 12.99
C ASP A 2 -3.31 6.47 11.84
N ASP A 3 -2.35 6.07 11.01
CA ASP A 3 -2.58 5.02 10.00
C ASP A 3 -2.21 3.67 10.62
N LYS A 4 -3.18 2.80 10.90
CA LYS A 4 -2.90 1.47 11.45
C LYS A 4 -2.64 0.46 10.33
N PRO A 5 -1.62 -0.40 10.47
CA PRO A 5 -1.47 -1.52 9.55
C PRO A 5 -2.69 -2.44 9.66
N LYS A 6 -3.08 -3.04 8.53
CA LYS A 6 -4.24 -3.93 8.47
C LYS A 6 -4.00 -5.23 9.23
N GLU A 7 -5.05 -5.78 9.83
CA GLU A 7 -5.02 -7.08 10.51
C GLU A 7 -5.01 -8.24 9.51
N SER A 8 -5.79 -8.16 8.42
CA SER A 8 -5.78 -9.10 7.29
C SER A 8 -5.59 -8.40 5.92
N ASP A 9 -4.99 -9.09 4.95
CA ASP A 9 -4.94 -8.63 3.55
C ASP A 9 -6.35 -8.45 2.96
N ASP A 10 -7.31 -9.28 3.37
CA ASP A 10 -8.70 -9.27 2.89
C ASP A 10 -9.58 -8.21 3.56
N ASP A 11 -9.11 -7.54 4.62
CA ASP A 11 -9.90 -6.53 5.32
C ASP A 11 -10.09 -5.26 4.49
N ALA A 12 -11.21 -5.18 3.77
CA ALA A 12 -11.64 -3.97 3.08
C ALA A 12 -12.43 -3.05 4.03
N ASN A 13 -11.74 -2.41 4.99
CA ASN A 13 -12.35 -1.43 5.88
C ASN A 13 -12.71 -0.15 5.10
N GLY A 14 -13.99 -0.04 4.70
CA GLY A 14 -14.54 1.15 4.08
C GLY A 14 -14.75 2.31 5.06
N ARG A 15 -15.21 3.46 4.53
CA ARG A 15 -15.65 4.65 5.29
C ARG A 15 -14.55 5.50 5.94
N SER A 16 -13.28 5.24 5.65
CA SER A 16 -12.13 6.04 6.11
C SER A 16 -11.98 7.42 5.45
N GLY A 17 -12.94 7.86 4.63
CA GLY A 17 -12.90 9.16 3.94
C GLY A 17 -12.11 9.23 2.63
N LYS A 18 -11.59 8.10 2.09
CA LYS A 18 -10.85 8.10 0.80
C LYS A 18 -11.65 8.73 -0.35
N SER A 19 -12.90 8.27 -0.54
CA SER A 19 -13.79 8.84 -1.56
C SER A 19 -14.21 10.28 -1.25
N LEU A 20 -14.24 10.66 0.03
CA LEU A 20 -14.60 12.02 0.46
C LEU A 20 -13.54 13.04 0.04
N LEU A 21 -12.26 12.67 0.06
CA LEU A 21 -11.18 13.50 -0.48
C LEU A 21 -11.44 13.87 -1.95
N PHE A 22 -11.72 12.86 -2.79
CA PHE A 22 -11.95 13.09 -4.21
C PHE A 22 -13.28 13.80 -4.49
N GLN A 23 -14.31 13.58 -3.67
CA GLN A 23 -15.51 14.43 -3.72
C GLN A 23 -15.21 15.90 -3.43
N GLY A 24 -14.22 16.19 -2.56
CA GLY A 24 -13.72 17.54 -2.32
C GLY A 24 -12.96 18.09 -3.53
N VAL A 25 -12.06 17.31 -4.12
CA VAL A 25 -11.37 17.67 -5.37
C VAL A 25 -12.38 17.99 -6.47
N ASP A 26 -13.45 17.19 -6.59
CA ASP A 26 -14.54 17.40 -7.55
C ASP A 26 -15.28 18.74 -7.35
N LYS A 27 -15.19 19.38 -6.17
CA LYS A 27 -15.77 20.72 -5.95
C LYS A 27 -14.93 21.85 -6.56
N LEU A 28 -13.65 21.60 -6.82
CA LEU A 28 -12.74 22.51 -7.52
C LEU A 28 -12.58 22.13 -9.00
N ASN A 29 -12.30 20.86 -9.29
CA ASN A 29 -12.08 20.31 -10.64
C ASN A 29 -13.13 19.25 -10.95
N ARG A 30 -14.15 19.63 -11.74
CA ARG A 30 -15.35 18.78 -11.94
C ARG A 30 -15.17 17.71 -13.02
N ASN A 31 -14.15 17.80 -13.89
CA ASN A 31 -14.12 16.97 -15.09
C ASN A 31 -13.35 15.65 -14.88
N ARG A 32 -13.87 14.83 -13.98
CA ARG A 32 -13.33 13.50 -13.68
C ARG A 32 -13.75 12.45 -14.69
N PHE A 33 -12.79 11.61 -15.13
CA PHE A 33 -13.07 10.34 -15.79
C PHE A 33 -13.02 9.19 -14.77
N LEU A 34 -14.13 8.46 -14.58
CA LEU A 34 -14.24 7.39 -13.59
C LEU A 34 -14.06 6.02 -14.23
N ILE A 35 -13.24 5.18 -13.60
CA ILE A 35 -13.06 3.76 -13.93
C ILE A 35 -13.44 2.95 -12.69
N ASP A 36 -14.30 1.94 -12.87
CA ASP A 36 -14.65 0.98 -11.81
C ASP A 36 -13.48 0.00 -11.59
N GLY A 37 -12.75 0.19 -10.49
CA GLY A 37 -11.61 -0.64 -10.12
C GLY A 37 -11.98 -2.02 -9.56
N LYS A 38 -13.25 -2.30 -9.28
CA LYS A 38 -13.71 -3.64 -8.87
C LYS A 38 -13.85 -4.60 -10.04
N ASN A 39 -14.01 -4.08 -11.25
CA ASN A 39 -14.09 -4.91 -12.44
C ASN A 39 -12.71 -5.47 -12.80
N LYS A 40 -12.47 -6.74 -12.45
CA LYS A 40 -11.18 -7.43 -12.69
C LYS A 40 -10.76 -7.50 -14.16
N SER A 41 -11.71 -7.40 -15.09
CA SER A 41 -11.45 -7.45 -16.53
C SER A 41 -11.27 -6.07 -17.15
N ILE A 42 -11.34 -4.98 -16.36
CA ILE A 42 -11.33 -3.61 -16.89
C ILE A 42 -10.04 -3.29 -17.65
N THR A 43 -8.89 -3.79 -17.18
CA THR A 43 -7.59 -3.60 -17.85
C THR A 43 -7.43 -4.41 -19.15
N GLN A 44 -8.36 -5.34 -19.42
CA GLN A 44 -8.42 -6.11 -20.67
C GLN A 44 -9.34 -5.46 -21.70
N ASP A 45 -10.17 -4.49 -21.29
CA ASP A 45 -11.07 -3.76 -22.18
C ASP A 45 -10.27 -2.78 -23.06
N ARG A 46 -10.29 -3.02 -24.37
CA ARG A 46 -9.66 -2.12 -25.36
C ARG A 46 -10.31 -0.73 -25.39
N HIS A 47 -11.53 -0.61 -24.88
CA HIS A 47 -12.33 0.61 -24.80
C HIS A 47 -12.38 1.21 -23.38
N ILE A 48 -11.48 0.82 -22.47
CA ILE A 48 -11.41 1.34 -21.09
C ILE A 48 -11.44 2.89 -21.03
N PHE A 49 -10.90 3.57 -22.05
CA PHE A 49 -10.84 5.04 -22.13
C PHE A 49 -11.89 5.66 -23.09
N HIS A 50 -12.94 4.94 -23.53
CA HIS A 50 -13.89 5.43 -24.54
C HIS A 50 -14.54 6.80 -24.20
N GLY A 51 -14.68 7.15 -22.92
CA GLY A 51 -15.20 8.46 -22.50
C GLY A 51 -14.14 9.45 -21.99
N LEU A 52 -12.86 9.19 -22.22
CA LEU A 52 -11.76 10.04 -21.76
C LEU A 52 -11.44 11.12 -22.81
N TYR A 53 -11.53 12.38 -22.43
CA TYR A 53 -11.21 13.52 -23.28
C TYR A 53 -10.01 14.29 -22.72
N ASP A 54 -9.37 15.09 -23.57
CA ASP A 54 -8.31 16.06 -23.20
C ASP A 54 -8.78 17.09 -22.17
N THR A 55 -10.08 17.39 -22.14
CA THR A 55 -10.69 18.25 -21.12
C THR A 55 -10.78 17.61 -19.73
N ASN A 56 -10.62 16.30 -19.60
CA ASN A 56 -10.70 15.64 -18.29
C ASN A 56 -9.50 16.01 -17.43
N ASP A 57 -9.75 16.45 -16.20
CA ASP A 57 -8.71 16.91 -15.28
C ASP A 57 -7.91 15.73 -14.70
N TYR A 58 -8.60 14.61 -14.44
CA TYR A 58 -8.00 13.42 -13.86
C TYR A 58 -8.83 12.15 -14.14
N ILE A 59 -8.15 11.00 -14.07
CA ILE A 59 -8.74 9.67 -14.10
C ILE A 59 -8.81 9.15 -12.67
N GLN A 60 -10.00 8.80 -12.19
CA GLN A 60 -10.17 8.13 -10.90
C GLN A 60 -10.47 6.66 -11.14
N ILE A 61 -9.62 5.79 -10.58
CA ILE A 61 -9.89 4.36 -10.48
C ILE A 61 -10.39 4.13 -9.06
N ASP A 62 -11.70 3.98 -8.92
CA ASP A 62 -12.36 3.90 -7.62
C ASP A 62 -12.51 2.46 -7.15
N ASP A 63 -12.37 2.28 -5.84
CA ASP A 63 -12.51 0.99 -5.15
C ASP A 63 -11.73 -0.16 -5.81
N ALA A 64 -10.48 0.11 -6.19
CA ALA A 64 -9.61 -0.83 -6.87
C ALA A 64 -9.40 -2.10 -6.04
N ASP A 65 -9.81 -3.23 -6.61
CA ASP A 65 -9.65 -4.56 -6.05
C ASP A 65 -8.17 -5.01 -6.07
N LYS A 66 -7.79 -5.92 -5.16
CA LYS A 66 -6.41 -6.40 -5.04
C LYS A 66 -5.86 -7.10 -6.27
N TYR A 67 -6.72 -7.57 -7.17
CA TYR A 67 -6.33 -8.22 -8.41
C TYR A 67 -6.24 -7.26 -9.61
N LEU A 68 -6.54 -5.97 -9.43
CA LEU A 68 -6.41 -4.98 -10.51
C LEU A 68 -4.95 -4.86 -10.95
N GLU A 69 -4.69 -4.99 -12.25
CA GLU A 69 -3.33 -4.93 -12.79
C GLU A 69 -2.83 -3.48 -12.90
N PHE A 70 -2.32 -2.92 -11.80
CA PHE A 70 -1.80 -1.54 -11.77
C PHE A 70 -0.74 -1.25 -12.85
N LYS A 71 0.07 -2.26 -13.20
CA LYS A 71 1.13 -2.16 -14.22
C LYS A 71 0.59 -1.77 -15.61
N PHE A 72 -0.66 -2.10 -15.91
CA PHE A 72 -1.33 -1.69 -17.15
C PHE A 72 -1.24 -0.17 -17.36
N PHE A 73 -1.42 0.60 -16.29
CA PHE A 73 -1.50 2.05 -16.34
C PHE A 73 -0.14 2.75 -16.32
N TYR A 74 0.97 2.07 -16.01
CA TYR A 74 2.28 2.72 -15.89
C TYR A 74 2.72 3.43 -17.16
N THR A 75 2.43 2.82 -18.30
CA THR A 75 2.72 3.43 -19.61
C THR A 75 1.90 4.71 -19.84
N LYS A 76 0.75 4.85 -19.18
CA LYS A 76 -0.15 6.01 -19.26
C LYS A 76 0.23 7.10 -18.27
N ILE A 77 0.98 6.75 -17.23
CA ILE A 77 1.55 7.71 -16.27
C ILE A 77 2.72 8.47 -16.91
N THR A 78 3.51 7.83 -17.78
CA THR A 78 4.75 8.41 -18.31
C THR A 78 4.71 8.79 -19.79
N ASN A 79 3.67 8.39 -20.52
CA ASN A 79 3.53 8.64 -21.96
C ASN A 79 2.11 9.16 -22.27
N SER A 80 1.81 9.32 -23.56
CA SER A 80 0.47 9.62 -24.07
C SER A 80 -0.55 8.51 -23.82
N ILE A 81 -1.83 8.88 -23.87
CA ILE A 81 -2.97 7.98 -23.70
C ILE A 81 -3.67 7.80 -25.04
N ILE A 82 -3.71 6.57 -25.53
CA ILE A 82 -4.50 6.21 -26.71
C ILE A 82 -5.93 5.92 -26.26
N VAL A 83 -6.86 6.72 -26.78
CA VAL A 83 -8.30 6.54 -26.60
C VAL A 83 -8.85 5.82 -27.81
N ASN A 84 -9.55 4.70 -27.59
CA ASN A 84 -10.21 3.93 -28.62
C ASN A 84 -11.73 4.01 -28.44
N PRO A 85 -12.42 4.99 -29.03
CA PRO A 85 -13.86 5.09 -28.88
C PRO A 85 -14.62 3.94 -29.54
N LYS A 86 -15.81 3.59 -29.03
CA LYS A 86 -16.75 2.76 -29.78
C LYS A 86 -17.32 3.58 -30.93
N ASN A 87 -17.27 3.03 -32.14
CA ASN A 87 -17.82 3.62 -33.36
C ASN A 87 -17.20 4.96 -33.79
N ALA A 88 -16.00 5.31 -33.32
CA ALA A 88 -15.23 6.45 -33.82
C ALA A 88 -13.74 6.10 -33.98
N GLN A 89 -12.99 6.97 -34.65
CA GLN A 89 -11.56 6.75 -34.84
C GLN A 89 -10.79 6.91 -33.51
N PRO A 90 -9.79 6.05 -33.25
CA PRO A 90 -8.86 6.27 -32.16
C PRO A 90 -8.17 7.63 -32.24
N TYR A 91 -7.90 8.22 -31.09
CA TYR A 91 -7.10 9.43 -30.98
C TYR A 91 -6.13 9.34 -29.80
N GLU A 92 -5.14 10.22 -29.82
CA GLU A 92 -4.09 10.27 -28.82
C GLU A 92 -4.24 11.55 -28.00
N ILE A 93 -4.22 11.41 -26.67
CA ILE A 93 -4.05 12.53 -25.74
C ILE A 93 -2.54 12.61 -25.45
N PRO A 94 -1.84 13.68 -25.88
CA PRO A 94 -0.40 13.86 -25.62
C PRO A 94 -0.08 13.83 -24.11
N PHE A 95 1.16 13.51 -23.76
CA PHE A 95 1.57 13.39 -22.36
C PHE A 95 1.38 14.71 -21.56
N GLU A 96 1.59 15.84 -22.22
CA GLU A 96 1.48 17.18 -21.64
C GLU A 96 0.04 17.52 -21.26
N GLU A 97 -0.93 16.92 -21.96
CA GLU A 97 -2.38 17.09 -21.76
C GLU A 97 -2.99 15.88 -21.02
N ALA A 98 -2.22 14.82 -20.79
CA ALA A 98 -2.73 13.60 -20.20
C ALA A 98 -3.17 13.83 -18.74
N PRO A 99 -4.41 13.44 -18.38
CA PRO A 99 -4.91 13.59 -17.02
C PRO A 99 -4.08 12.78 -16.02
N LYS A 100 -4.00 13.29 -14.79
CA LYS A 100 -3.37 12.53 -13.69
C LYS A 100 -4.24 11.37 -13.29
N ILE A 101 -3.63 10.26 -12.85
CA ILE A 101 -4.36 9.07 -12.43
C ILE A 101 -4.36 9.00 -10.90
N ALA A 102 -5.55 8.90 -10.33
CA ALA A 102 -5.81 8.70 -8.92
C ALA A 102 -6.35 7.30 -8.67
N TYR A 103 -5.70 6.57 -7.77
CA TYR A 103 -6.11 5.24 -7.35
C TYR A 103 -6.67 5.28 -5.94
N ILE A 104 -7.87 4.74 -5.77
CA ILE A 104 -8.48 4.55 -4.47
C ILE A 104 -8.55 3.05 -4.24
N THR A 105 -7.76 2.55 -3.28
CA THR A 105 -7.78 1.14 -2.92
C THR A 105 -7.79 0.99 -1.41
N ASN A 106 -8.46 -0.06 -0.96
CA ASN A 106 -8.33 -0.53 0.41
C ASN A 106 -7.32 -1.68 0.49
N TYR A 107 -6.57 -2.04 -0.55
CA TYR A 107 -5.65 -3.19 -0.52
C TYR A 107 -4.20 -2.73 -0.61
N GLY A 108 -3.28 -3.53 -0.05
CA GLY A 108 -1.86 -3.34 -0.29
C GLY A 108 -1.52 -3.65 -1.76
N MET A 109 -0.45 -3.04 -2.28
CA MET A 109 0.06 -3.33 -3.61
C MET A 109 1.21 -4.35 -3.51
N PRO A 110 0.97 -5.64 -3.80
CA PRO A 110 2.00 -6.66 -3.66
C PRO A 110 3.10 -6.51 -4.71
N ASN A 111 4.31 -6.97 -4.38
CA ASN A 111 5.46 -7.02 -5.30
C ASN A 111 5.92 -5.67 -5.87
N MET A 112 5.73 -4.57 -5.13
CA MET A 112 6.30 -3.28 -5.51
C MET A 112 7.83 -3.31 -5.62
N THR A 113 8.33 -2.64 -6.64
CA THR A 113 9.73 -2.44 -7.01
C THR A 113 10.09 -0.96 -6.86
N GLY A 114 11.39 -0.61 -6.86
CA GLY A 114 11.81 0.79 -6.80
C GLY A 114 11.24 1.66 -7.93
N SER A 115 10.99 1.05 -9.09
CA SER A 115 10.32 1.68 -10.23
C SER A 115 8.88 2.10 -9.88
N ASP A 116 8.18 1.28 -9.10
CA ASP A 116 6.79 1.53 -8.72
C ASP A 116 6.70 2.68 -7.72
N TYR A 117 7.58 2.72 -6.72
CA TYR A 117 7.66 3.82 -5.76
C TYR A 117 7.97 5.17 -6.42
N GLY A 118 8.76 5.19 -7.50
CA GLY A 118 9.03 6.42 -8.25
C GLY A 118 7.87 6.95 -9.10
N ARG A 119 6.78 6.18 -9.25
CA ARG A 119 5.61 6.56 -10.06
C ARG A 119 4.36 6.86 -9.24
N ILE A 120 4.38 6.55 -7.95
CA ILE A 120 3.19 6.60 -7.09
C ILE A 120 3.44 7.56 -5.93
N LEU A 121 2.63 8.60 -5.84
CA LEU A 121 2.51 9.39 -4.63
C LEU A 121 1.51 8.70 -3.70
N PHE A 122 2.01 8.13 -2.61
CA PHE A 122 1.14 7.48 -1.63
C PHE A 122 0.45 8.51 -0.74
N VAL A 123 -0.84 8.27 -0.49
CA VAL A 123 -1.63 8.99 0.51
C VAL A 123 -2.33 7.95 1.37
N SER A 124 -1.97 7.91 2.65
CA SER A 124 -2.57 7.02 3.65
C SER A 124 -3.76 7.69 4.33
N PHE A 125 -4.74 6.89 4.75
CA PHE A 125 -5.92 7.36 5.49
C PHE A 125 -6.09 6.54 6.76
N SER A 126 -6.30 7.23 7.89
CA SER A 126 -6.60 6.58 9.15
C SER A 126 -8.00 5.96 9.16
N ASP A 127 -8.22 5.06 10.12
CA ASP A 127 -9.52 4.48 10.47
C ASP A 127 -10.39 5.43 11.32
N TYR A 128 -10.00 6.71 11.46
CA TYR A 128 -10.67 7.67 12.35
C TYR A 128 -12.17 7.76 12.07
N TYR A 129 -12.58 7.85 10.81
CA TYR A 129 -13.99 7.68 10.43
C TYR A 129 -14.27 6.20 10.15
N HIS A 130 -15.18 5.62 10.93
CA HIS A 130 -15.51 4.19 10.89
C HIS A 130 -16.96 3.94 11.30
N ALA A 131 -17.48 2.80 10.86
CA ALA A 131 -18.73 2.26 11.40
C ALA A 131 -18.46 1.59 12.75
N LYS A 132 -19.48 1.54 13.61
CA LYS A 132 -19.44 0.67 14.79
C LYS A 132 -19.39 -0.79 14.35
N THR A 133 -18.39 -1.54 14.83
CA THR A 133 -18.19 -2.97 14.55
C THR A 133 -17.80 -3.71 15.84
N GLU A 134 -17.40 -4.97 15.75
CA GLU A 134 -16.80 -5.68 16.89
C GLU A 134 -15.45 -5.06 17.30
N HIS A 135 -14.71 -4.51 16.35
CA HIS A 135 -13.41 -3.86 16.58
C HIS A 135 -13.57 -2.39 17.01
N TYR A 136 -14.60 -1.70 16.52
CA TYR A 136 -14.88 -0.29 16.88
C TYR A 136 -16.09 -0.17 17.79
N ARG A 137 -15.85 0.20 19.06
CA ARG A 137 -16.90 0.34 20.09
C ARG A 137 -17.88 1.49 19.80
N GLU A 138 -17.47 2.47 19.01
CA GLU A 138 -18.26 3.64 18.63
C GLU A 138 -18.31 3.81 17.11
N GLU A 139 -19.18 4.70 16.63
CA GLU A 139 -19.22 5.12 15.23
C GLU A 139 -18.66 6.55 15.14
N ARG A 140 -17.83 6.81 14.14
CA ARG A 140 -17.33 8.15 13.82
C ARG A 140 -17.65 8.52 12.37
N LYS A 141 -18.33 9.64 12.19
CA LYS A 141 -18.74 10.22 10.90
C LYS A 141 -18.29 11.68 10.83
N PRO A 142 -18.08 12.24 9.64
CA PRO A 142 -17.81 13.68 9.50
C PRO A 142 -18.85 14.55 10.23
N SER A 143 -20.14 14.21 10.12
CA SER A 143 -21.20 14.93 10.85
C SER A 143 -21.03 14.98 12.37
N HIS A 144 -20.29 14.06 13.00
CA HIS A 144 -19.99 14.16 14.44
C HIS A 144 -18.99 15.28 14.77
N ASP A 145 -18.14 15.67 13.81
CA ASP A 145 -17.11 16.70 14.00
C ASP A 145 -17.51 18.06 13.39
N PHE A 146 -18.56 18.10 12.56
CA PHE A 146 -19.00 19.28 11.81
C PHE A 146 -20.45 19.68 12.13
N ASP A 147 -20.80 19.78 13.42
CA ASP A 147 -22.10 20.25 13.91
C ASP A 147 -23.32 19.54 13.28
N GLY A 148 -23.22 18.22 13.11
CA GLY A 148 -24.27 17.42 12.49
C GLY A 148 -24.36 17.52 10.96
N LYS A 149 -23.44 18.25 10.31
CA LYS A 149 -23.41 18.41 8.84
C LYS A 149 -22.36 17.50 8.22
N ASP A 150 -22.74 16.77 7.17
CA ASP A 150 -21.75 16.11 6.32
C ASP A 150 -21.03 17.14 5.44
N LEU A 151 -19.78 16.84 5.03
CA LEU A 151 -19.04 17.75 4.16
C LEU A 151 -19.77 17.95 2.82
N PHE A 152 -19.70 19.18 2.30
CA PHE A 152 -20.30 19.60 1.02
C PHE A 152 -21.82 19.56 0.93
N GLN A 153 -22.54 19.20 2.00
CA GLN A 153 -23.99 19.15 2.04
C GLN A 153 -24.54 20.20 3.01
N GLY A 154 -25.53 20.99 2.57
CA GLY A 154 -26.14 22.03 3.42
C GLY A 154 -25.15 23.11 3.88
N TRP A 155 -24.04 23.26 3.18
CA TRP A 155 -23.05 24.30 3.42
C TRP A 155 -23.53 25.65 2.91
N GLU A 156 -23.40 26.66 3.75
CA GLU A 156 -23.63 28.06 3.42
C GLU A 156 -22.36 28.66 2.81
N THR A 157 -22.49 29.89 2.29
CA THR A 157 -21.40 30.62 1.64
C THR A 157 -20.14 30.69 2.49
N LYS A 158 -20.27 30.84 3.82
CA LYS A 158 -19.11 30.90 4.72
C LYS A 158 -18.31 29.59 4.71
N GLN A 159 -18.96 28.41 4.78
CA GLN A 159 -18.24 27.14 4.72
C GLN A 159 -17.58 26.93 3.35
N TRP A 160 -18.27 27.28 2.26
CA TRP A 160 -17.69 27.20 0.92
C TRP A 160 -16.46 28.08 0.76
N ASN A 161 -16.50 29.32 1.27
CA ASN A 161 -15.35 30.22 1.23
C ASN A 161 -14.16 29.65 2.02
N ILE A 162 -14.38 29.09 3.20
CA ILE A 162 -13.32 28.44 3.99
C ILE A 162 -12.73 27.27 3.20
N PHE A 163 -13.58 26.41 2.63
CA PHE A 163 -13.15 25.27 1.84
C PHE A 163 -12.32 25.67 0.62
N TYR A 164 -12.78 26.64 -0.18
CA TYR A 164 -12.04 27.08 -1.37
C TYR A 164 -10.71 27.74 -1.01
N ASN A 165 -10.65 28.53 0.07
CA ASN A 165 -9.38 29.06 0.56
C ASN A 165 -8.42 27.94 0.97
N PHE A 166 -8.91 26.93 1.69
CA PHE A 166 -8.10 25.76 2.05
C PHE A 166 -7.58 25.02 0.81
N MET A 167 -8.43 24.79 -0.20
CA MET A 167 -8.00 24.13 -1.45
C MET A 167 -6.92 24.94 -2.18
N LEU A 168 -7.05 26.26 -2.25
CA LEU A 168 -6.04 27.12 -2.87
C LEU A 168 -4.73 27.16 -2.06
N GLN A 169 -4.80 27.11 -0.73
CA GLN A 169 -3.62 26.95 0.13
C GLN A 169 -2.91 25.62 -0.13
N CYS A 170 -3.65 24.52 -0.32
CA CYS A 170 -3.07 23.24 -0.72
C CYS A 170 -2.35 23.34 -2.08
N CYS A 171 -2.92 24.05 -3.06
CA CYS A 171 -2.25 24.31 -4.34
C CYS A 171 -0.97 25.13 -4.16
N GLN A 172 -0.99 26.18 -3.34
CA GLN A 172 0.19 26.99 -3.03
C GLN A 172 1.28 26.15 -2.38
N LEU A 173 0.91 25.33 -1.37
CA LEU A 173 1.83 24.43 -0.69
C LEU A 173 2.51 23.48 -1.68
N TYR A 174 1.74 22.86 -2.56
CA TYR A 174 2.29 21.97 -3.59
C TYR A 174 3.24 22.71 -4.54
N LEU A 175 2.85 23.89 -5.03
CA LEU A 175 3.69 24.67 -5.95
C LEU A 175 5.01 25.12 -5.33
N GLN A 176 5.01 25.45 -4.04
CA GLN A 176 6.21 25.84 -3.28
C GLN A 176 7.19 24.67 -3.06
N HIS A 177 6.70 23.43 -3.09
CA HIS A 177 7.47 22.23 -2.78
C HIS A 177 7.61 21.28 -3.98
N ARG A 178 7.41 21.77 -5.21
CA ARG A 178 7.59 20.94 -6.41
C ARG A 178 9.02 20.40 -6.48
N GLY A 179 9.15 19.10 -6.69
CA GLY A 179 10.44 18.39 -6.69
C GLY A 179 10.92 17.97 -5.30
N SER A 180 10.18 18.32 -4.24
CA SER A 180 10.41 17.91 -2.85
C SER A 180 9.08 17.61 -2.17
N GLU A 181 8.27 16.75 -2.79
CA GLU A 181 6.92 16.46 -2.35
C GLU A 181 6.91 15.72 -0.99
N PHE A 182 5.98 16.13 -0.12
CA PHE A 182 5.75 15.47 1.16
C PHE A 182 5.28 14.03 0.94
N GLN A 183 6.11 13.08 1.30
CA GLN A 183 5.78 11.66 1.22
C GLN A 183 4.92 11.25 2.42
N ALA A 184 3.92 10.40 2.17
CA ALA A 184 3.23 9.75 3.26
C ALA A 184 4.20 8.89 4.09
N PRO A 185 3.89 8.63 5.37
CA PRO A 185 4.68 7.74 6.21
C PRO A 185 4.77 6.34 5.59
N GLN A 186 5.94 5.98 5.06
CA GLN A 186 6.07 4.80 4.21
C GLN A 186 6.09 3.49 4.99
N ASP A 187 6.33 3.50 6.30
CA ASP A 187 6.49 2.28 7.08
C ASP A 187 5.24 1.40 7.05
N ASN A 188 4.08 1.98 7.34
CA ASN A 188 2.81 1.24 7.35
C ASN A 188 2.37 0.82 5.94
N ILE A 189 2.59 1.68 4.94
CA ILE A 189 2.36 1.36 3.53
C ILE A 189 3.24 0.17 3.12
N THR A 190 4.51 0.19 3.51
CA THR A 190 5.47 -0.88 3.21
C THR A 190 5.04 -2.19 3.88
N ILE A 191 4.65 -2.15 5.16
CA ILE A 191 4.15 -3.32 5.89
C ILE A 191 2.90 -3.88 5.19
N ASN A 192 1.92 -3.02 4.86
CA ASN A 192 0.70 -3.44 4.17
C ASN A 192 1.00 -4.08 2.80
N ASN A 193 1.94 -3.53 2.03
CA ASN A 193 2.36 -4.09 0.74
C ASN A 193 3.10 -5.43 0.90
N LEU A 194 3.91 -5.57 1.95
CA LEU A 194 4.61 -6.82 2.28
C LEU A 194 3.62 -7.91 2.70
N ARG A 195 2.63 -7.57 3.53
CA ARG A 195 1.52 -8.46 3.94
C ARG A 195 0.70 -8.91 2.74
N ALA A 196 0.27 -7.99 1.87
CA ALA A 196 -0.45 -8.32 0.64
C ALA A 196 0.35 -9.29 -0.26
N GLY A 197 1.68 -9.10 -0.36
CA GLY A 197 2.54 -10.01 -1.12
C GLY A 197 2.75 -11.38 -0.47
N MET A 198 2.72 -11.44 0.86
CA MET A 198 2.90 -12.64 1.67
C MET A 198 1.60 -13.47 1.72
N GLY A 199 0.47 -12.83 2.00
CA GLY A 199 -0.85 -13.41 2.19
C GLY A 199 -1.01 -14.07 3.57
N ASP A 200 -2.22 -13.96 4.12
CA ASP A 200 -2.56 -14.31 5.50
C ASP A 200 -2.18 -15.75 5.87
N ASN A 201 -2.51 -16.74 5.03
CA ASN A 201 -2.15 -18.14 5.27
C ASN A 201 -0.64 -18.36 5.45
N PHE A 202 0.20 -17.57 4.78
CA PHE A 202 1.65 -17.67 4.94
C PHE A 202 2.10 -16.96 6.21
N GLU A 203 1.53 -15.78 6.52
CA GLU A 203 1.84 -15.05 7.76
C GLU A 203 1.50 -15.89 8.99
N GLU A 204 0.31 -16.48 9.03
CA GLU A 204 -0.16 -17.32 10.13
C GLU A 204 0.72 -18.57 10.33
N TRP A 205 1.02 -19.27 9.23
CA TRP A 205 1.93 -20.40 9.23
C TRP A 205 3.34 -20.00 9.69
N ALA A 206 3.92 -18.94 9.12
CA ALA A 206 5.28 -18.51 9.41
C ALA A 206 5.43 -18.04 10.86
N ASN A 207 4.42 -17.36 11.42
CA ASN A 207 4.38 -17.00 12.83
C ASN A 207 4.39 -18.23 13.74
N SER A 208 3.70 -19.31 13.35
CA SER A 208 3.67 -20.57 14.10
C SER A 208 4.94 -21.41 13.89
N TYR A 209 5.52 -21.34 12.70
CA TYR A 209 6.68 -22.16 12.33
C TYR A 209 7.97 -21.56 12.88
N PHE A 210 8.21 -20.26 12.71
CA PHE A 210 9.45 -19.58 13.11
C PHE A 210 9.41 -19.09 14.57
N HIS A 211 9.26 -20.03 15.50
CA HIS A 211 9.57 -19.84 16.92
C HIS A 211 11.05 -20.15 17.20
N ALA A 212 11.51 -19.94 18.44
CA ALA A 212 12.92 -20.01 18.85
C ALA A 212 13.69 -21.23 18.30
N ASP A 213 13.05 -22.40 18.21
CA ASP A 213 13.66 -23.65 17.73
C ASP A 213 13.88 -23.71 16.20
N ASN A 214 13.19 -22.87 15.44
CA ASN A 214 13.24 -22.82 13.97
C ASN A 214 13.91 -21.55 13.43
N LEU A 215 14.36 -20.67 14.32
CA LEU A 215 15.24 -19.56 14.02
C LEU A 215 16.70 -20.00 14.13
N ASP A 216 17.59 -19.25 13.50
CA ASP A 216 19.06 -19.37 13.63
C ASP A 216 19.65 -20.76 13.30
N ARG A 217 18.91 -21.57 12.52
CA ARG A 217 19.34 -22.87 12.02
C ARG A 217 19.09 -23.02 10.53
N LYS A 218 19.83 -23.96 9.93
CA LYS A 218 19.59 -24.40 8.54
C LYS A 218 18.36 -25.30 8.52
N ILE A 219 17.41 -24.98 7.65
CA ILE A 219 16.22 -25.81 7.41
C ILE A 219 16.24 -26.23 5.94
N PRO A 220 16.19 -27.54 5.63
CA PRO A 220 16.07 -28.01 4.25
C PRO A 220 14.88 -27.34 3.55
N ARG A 221 15.13 -26.74 2.38
CA ARG A 221 14.11 -26.00 1.63
C ARG A 221 12.87 -26.84 1.33
N LYS A 222 13.07 -28.13 1.05
CA LYS A 222 11.98 -29.06 0.77
C LYS A 222 11.12 -29.29 2.01
N GLU A 223 11.74 -29.58 3.16
CA GLU A 223 11.03 -29.78 4.43
C GLU A 223 10.18 -28.56 4.78
N LEU A 224 10.77 -27.37 4.70
CA LEU A 224 10.06 -26.12 5.00
C LEU A 224 8.86 -25.87 4.07
N MET A 225 9.03 -26.13 2.77
CA MET A 225 7.96 -25.95 1.79
C MET A 225 6.87 -27.01 1.88
N ASP A 226 7.25 -28.26 2.19
CA ASP A 226 6.31 -29.37 2.38
C ASP A 226 5.45 -29.11 3.63
N ASP A 227 6.05 -28.63 4.74
CA ASP A 227 5.34 -28.25 5.96
C ASP A 227 4.29 -27.15 5.71
N TYR A 228 4.69 -26.07 5.02
CA TYR A 228 3.74 -25.03 4.60
C TYR A 228 2.65 -25.58 3.67
N SER A 229 3.02 -26.43 2.71
CA SER A 229 2.08 -27.05 1.77
C SER A 229 1.04 -27.89 2.51
N ASP A 230 1.45 -28.64 3.54
CA ASP A 230 0.57 -29.43 4.38
C ASP A 230 -0.36 -28.54 5.22
N TYR A 231 0.15 -27.44 5.76
CA TYR A 231 -0.64 -26.43 6.49
C TYR A 231 -1.79 -25.86 5.64
N VAL A 232 -1.52 -25.48 4.38
CA VAL A 232 -2.53 -24.85 3.50
C VAL A 232 -3.33 -25.83 2.64
N GLY A 233 -3.07 -27.14 2.76
CA GLY A 233 -3.79 -28.18 2.01
C GLY A 233 -3.38 -28.34 0.54
N GLY A 234 -2.09 -28.23 0.22
CA GLY A 234 -1.42 -28.63 -1.03
C GLY A 234 -1.79 -27.83 -2.28
N LYS A 235 -3.07 -27.78 -2.64
CA LYS A 235 -3.59 -27.02 -3.80
C LYS A 235 -3.43 -25.52 -3.64
N SER A 236 -3.42 -25.03 -2.40
CA SER A 236 -3.22 -23.61 -2.07
C SER A 236 -1.74 -23.26 -1.86
N ALA A 237 -0.83 -24.24 -2.00
CA ALA A 237 0.59 -24.03 -1.76
C ALA A 237 1.19 -23.06 -2.79
N LYS A 238 2.08 -22.19 -2.29
CA LYS A 238 2.82 -21.24 -3.11
C LYS A 238 3.88 -21.98 -3.93
N SER A 239 4.10 -21.50 -5.16
CA SER A 239 5.26 -21.93 -5.94
C SER A 239 6.56 -21.62 -5.19
N SER A 240 7.64 -22.33 -5.52
CA SER A 240 8.98 -22.11 -4.95
C SER A 240 9.42 -20.63 -4.95
N GLN A 241 9.13 -19.90 -6.03
CA GLN A 241 9.49 -18.48 -6.13
C GLN A 241 8.58 -17.60 -5.26
N ALA A 242 7.28 -17.88 -5.23
CA ALA A 242 6.32 -17.14 -4.41
C ALA A 242 6.55 -17.39 -2.92
N PHE A 243 6.88 -18.62 -2.53
CA PHE A 243 7.26 -19.00 -1.17
C PHE A 243 8.48 -18.20 -0.70
N LYS A 244 9.57 -18.18 -1.49
CA LYS A 244 10.77 -17.42 -1.14
C LYS A 244 10.49 -15.93 -0.97
N LYS A 245 9.66 -15.35 -1.86
CA LYS A 245 9.25 -13.94 -1.76
C LYS A 245 8.43 -13.67 -0.49
N ALA A 246 7.48 -14.55 -0.17
CA ALA A 246 6.69 -14.44 1.06
C ALA A 246 7.57 -14.55 2.31
N LEU A 247 8.54 -15.47 2.32
CA LEU A 247 9.52 -15.60 3.40
C LEU A 247 10.40 -14.35 3.54
N GLN A 248 10.79 -13.73 2.43
CA GLN A 248 11.51 -12.44 2.44
C GLN A 248 10.64 -11.32 3.04
N SER A 249 9.36 -11.26 2.71
CA SER A 249 8.42 -10.31 3.32
C SER A 249 8.28 -10.53 4.81
N PHE A 250 8.09 -11.78 5.25
CA PHE A 250 8.05 -12.15 6.66
C PHE A 250 9.29 -11.68 7.41
N CYS A 251 10.48 -12.01 6.89
CA CYS A 251 11.74 -11.59 7.52
C CYS A 251 11.85 -10.07 7.64
N LYS A 252 11.41 -9.31 6.63
CA LYS A 252 11.41 -7.83 6.69
C LYS A 252 10.49 -7.28 7.78
N ILE A 253 9.28 -7.82 7.90
CA ILE A 253 8.29 -7.37 8.92
C ILE A 253 8.83 -7.64 10.33
N HIS A 254 9.47 -8.78 10.54
CA HIS A 254 10.02 -9.18 11.85
C HIS A 254 11.48 -8.75 12.08
N ASN A 255 12.07 -7.96 11.17
CA ASN A 255 13.48 -7.56 11.20
C ASN A 255 14.51 -8.71 11.21
N TYR A 256 14.13 -9.90 10.74
CA TYR A 256 15.01 -11.06 10.56
C TYR A 256 15.85 -10.95 9.27
N LYS A 257 16.98 -11.66 9.24
CA LYS A 257 17.81 -11.77 8.01
C LYS A 257 17.61 -13.14 7.38
N LEU A 258 17.05 -13.15 6.16
CA LEU A 258 16.96 -14.37 5.37
C LEU A 258 18.30 -14.65 4.66
N ASN A 259 18.82 -15.85 4.89
CA ASN A 259 20.07 -16.36 4.33
C ASN A 259 21.23 -15.37 4.52
N PRO A 260 21.69 -15.12 5.76
CA PRO A 260 22.81 -14.22 6.03
C PRO A 260 24.06 -14.63 5.22
N VAL A 261 24.84 -13.65 4.75
CA VAL A 261 25.97 -13.87 3.82
C VAL A 261 27.00 -14.82 4.43
N GLU A 262 27.17 -14.77 5.75
CA GLU A 262 28.05 -15.61 6.54
C GLU A 262 27.67 -17.10 6.47
N ALA A 263 26.39 -17.40 6.25
CA ALA A 263 25.89 -18.78 6.12
C ALA A 263 25.87 -19.27 4.65
N GLN A 264 26.10 -18.39 3.67
CA GLN A 264 26.06 -18.71 2.25
C GLN A 264 27.37 -19.33 1.75
N GLY A 265 27.25 -20.23 0.76
CA GLY A 265 28.39 -20.67 -0.03
C GLY A 265 28.78 -19.66 -1.13
N LYS A 266 29.81 -20.01 -1.91
CA LYS A 266 30.31 -19.17 -3.03
C LYS A 266 29.27 -18.88 -4.12
N ASP A 267 28.23 -19.70 -4.22
CA ASP A 267 27.12 -19.55 -5.19
C ASP A 267 25.93 -18.77 -4.61
N GLY A 268 26.06 -18.19 -3.42
CA GLY A 268 25.02 -17.42 -2.74
C GLY A 268 23.88 -18.28 -2.17
N ARG A 269 24.05 -19.61 -2.14
CA ARG A 269 23.07 -20.55 -1.59
C ARG A 269 23.58 -21.19 -0.32
N ILE A 270 22.66 -21.58 0.55
CA ILE A 270 22.98 -22.39 1.73
C ILE A 270 22.74 -23.84 1.37
N LYS A 271 23.74 -24.68 1.57
CA LYS A 271 23.65 -26.12 1.35
C LYS A 271 24.03 -26.87 2.61
N ASP A 272 23.41 -28.01 2.79
CA ASP A 272 23.77 -28.94 3.87
C ASP A 272 23.75 -30.39 3.39
N ASN A 273 24.52 -31.25 4.05
CA ASN A 273 24.56 -32.67 3.76
C ASN A 273 23.62 -33.40 4.72
N VAL A 274 22.52 -33.92 4.18
CA VAL A 274 21.49 -34.64 4.95
C VAL A 274 21.46 -36.09 4.49
N PHE A 275 21.28 -37.02 5.44
CA PHE A 275 21.14 -38.44 5.14
C PHE A 275 19.75 -38.72 4.56
N ASP A 276 19.68 -39.11 3.29
CA ASP A 276 18.43 -39.50 2.61
C ASP A 276 18.12 -40.97 2.96
N ILE A 277 17.11 -41.16 3.82
CA ILE A 277 16.68 -42.50 4.29
C ILE A 277 16.25 -43.40 3.13
N LYS A 278 15.62 -42.84 2.08
CA LYS A 278 15.14 -43.62 0.93
C LYS A 278 16.29 -44.09 0.06
N LYS A 279 17.35 -43.29 -0.06
CA LYS A 279 18.53 -43.63 -0.88
C LYS A 279 19.68 -44.23 -0.07
N GLN A 280 19.55 -44.31 1.25
CA GLN A 280 20.58 -44.80 2.18
C GLN A 280 21.94 -44.13 1.95
N LYS A 281 21.94 -42.82 1.65
CA LYS A 281 23.17 -42.06 1.37
C LYS A 281 23.03 -40.60 1.74
N ASN A 282 24.16 -39.95 2.00
CA ASN A 282 24.21 -38.51 2.16
C ASN A 282 23.91 -37.81 0.82
N THR A 283 23.03 -36.81 0.87
CA THR A 283 22.69 -35.96 -0.26
C THR A 283 22.81 -34.51 0.16
N THR A 284 23.37 -33.69 -0.73
CA THR A 284 23.43 -32.24 -0.52
C THR A 284 22.08 -31.64 -0.88
N VAL A 285 21.47 -30.91 0.05
CA VAL A 285 20.20 -30.21 -0.13
C VAL A 285 20.40 -28.71 0.03
N GLU A 286 19.54 -27.93 -0.64
CA GLU A 286 19.47 -26.48 -0.42
C GLU A 286 18.67 -26.20 0.86
N CYS A 287 19.13 -25.23 1.64
CA CYS A 287 18.51 -24.82 2.90
C CYS A 287 18.12 -23.34 2.87
N PHE A 288 17.15 -22.99 3.71
CA PHE A 288 16.94 -21.62 4.17
C PHE A 288 17.53 -21.46 5.57
N TYR A 289 17.88 -20.22 5.92
CA TYR A 289 18.30 -19.82 7.25
C TYR A 289 17.63 -18.49 7.58
N VAL A 290 16.82 -18.45 8.63
CA VAL A 290 16.21 -17.21 9.12
C VAL A 290 16.93 -16.82 10.39
N GLN A 291 17.73 -15.76 10.32
CA GLN A 291 18.50 -15.27 11.45
C GLN A 291 17.68 -14.29 12.27
N SER A 292 17.55 -14.54 13.58
CA SER A 292 17.00 -13.55 14.51
C SER A 292 18.00 -12.41 14.71
N GLN A 293 17.54 -11.23 15.14
CA GLN A 293 18.48 -10.25 15.67
C GLN A 293 18.74 -10.59 17.14
N GLU A 294 20.00 -10.52 17.57
CA GLU A 294 20.30 -10.55 19.00
C GLU A 294 19.45 -9.49 19.69
N ILE A 295 18.58 -9.92 20.61
CA ILE A 295 17.92 -9.01 21.52
C ILE A 295 19.04 -8.44 22.38
N VAL A 296 19.52 -7.24 22.04
CA VAL A 296 20.24 -6.43 23.02
C VAL A 296 19.24 -6.18 24.13
N ALA A 297 19.42 -6.87 25.26
CA ALA A 297 18.60 -6.74 26.44
C ALA A 297 18.40 -5.23 26.73
N ALA A 298 17.13 -4.84 26.86
CA ALA A 298 16.65 -3.47 27.01
C ALA A 298 17.67 -2.54 27.70
N ALA A 299 18.33 -1.70 26.90
CA ALA A 299 18.77 -0.41 27.40
C ALA A 299 17.49 0.41 27.57
N THR A 300 17.14 0.69 28.84
CA THR A 300 16.19 1.73 29.23
C THR A 300 16.36 2.93 28.32
N ILE A 301 15.33 3.21 27.53
CA ILE A 301 15.21 4.49 26.83
C ILE A 301 14.90 5.49 27.94
N GLU A 302 15.95 6.16 28.45
CA GLU A 302 15.76 7.47 29.04
C GLU A 302 15.21 8.37 27.92
N GLU A 303 14.07 9.03 28.19
CA GLU A 303 13.48 10.01 27.29
C GLU A 303 14.49 11.14 27.03
N GLU A 304 15.23 11.06 25.91
CA GLU A 304 15.91 12.22 25.38
C GLU A 304 14.86 13.23 24.91
N ASN A 305 14.65 14.24 25.75
CA ASN A 305 13.93 15.47 25.49
C ASN A 305 14.45 16.14 24.20
N THR A 306 13.91 15.75 23.06
CA THR A 306 14.07 16.52 21.82
C THR A 306 13.03 17.65 21.86
N PRO A 307 13.42 18.92 21.70
CA PRO A 307 12.47 20.01 21.75
C PRO A 307 11.41 19.85 20.66
N LYS A 308 10.14 19.75 21.07
CA LYS A 308 8.99 19.83 20.18
C LYS A 308 9.05 21.18 19.47
N ILE A 309 9.47 21.18 18.21
CA ILE A 309 9.22 22.30 17.31
C ILE A 309 7.73 22.20 16.97
N ASP A 310 6.93 23.00 17.67
CA ASP A 310 5.52 23.16 17.42
C ASP A 310 5.34 23.97 16.13
N LEU A 311 5.26 23.27 15.00
CA LEU A 311 5.03 23.85 13.66
C LEU A 311 3.67 24.55 13.52
N PHE A 312 2.80 24.49 14.54
CA PHE A 312 1.45 25.06 14.51
C PHE A 312 1.16 26.07 15.63
N ASN A 313 2.15 26.44 16.44
CA ASN A 313 2.00 27.51 17.43
C ASN A 313 2.67 28.80 16.97
N THR A 314 2.30 29.25 15.78
CA THR A 314 2.24 30.70 15.52
C THR A 314 0.89 31.17 16.04
N LYS A 315 0.90 31.97 17.11
CA LYS A 315 -0.22 32.84 17.46
C LYS A 315 -0.78 33.43 16.18
N VAL A 316 -2.03 33.13 15.87
CA VAL A 316 -2.77 33.83 14.83
C VAL A 316 -2.91 35.26 15.34
N GLN A 317 -1.98 36.11 14.93
CA GLN A 317 -2.19 37.54 14.94
C GLN A 317 -3.15 37.78 13.77
N ASP A 318 -4.37 38.16 14.14
CA ASP A 318 -5.46 38.50 13.23
C ASP A 318 -5.11 39.82 12.52
N ASP A 319 -4.16 39.74 11.58
CA ASP A 319 -3.75 40.82 10.70
C ASP A 319 -4.09 40.42 9.26
N LEU A 320 -5.40 40.41 8.97
CA LEU A 320 -5.88 40.65 7.62
C LEU A 320 -6.37 42.10 7.55
N PRO A 321 -5.68 42.99 6.82
CA PRO A 321 -6.40 44.04 6.13
C PRO A 321 -7.12 43.38 4.94
N PHE A 322 -8.39 43.76 4.74
CA PHE A 322 -9.35 43.34 3.71
C PHE A 322 -10.35 42.24 4.11
#